data_AF-A0A7V2T054-F1
#
_entry.id   AF-A0A7V2T054-F1
#
_cell.length_a   1.000
_cell.length_b   1.000
_cell.length_c   1.000
_cell.angle_alpha   90.00
_cell.angle_beta   90.00
_cell.angle_gamma   90.00
#
_symmetry.space_group_name_H-M   'P 1'
#
loop_
_entity.id
_entity.type
_entity.pdbx_description
1 polymer ?
#
loop_
_entity_poly.entity_id
_entity_poly.type
_entity_poly.pdbx_seq_one_letter_code
_entity_poly.pdbx_strand_id
1 'polypeptide(L)'
;MKSEAIRCAIKLNNEPALLVRFGDPQRKLPRGITELLRIVSSDAALKQISKKNNIDAIRFRKILLNYIQEVLLKDNNSDLRVLGLDQTADNSLRRLHYRLLMNVFHPDKFDSTSAPPHYYTQRISKSYKNIKNKQVIHKVVKASKFSMTKVNIDHYQKNKININRCLREENNDVFVKNNWMLPAFSLFLITAFIMLFMLTPSSPQIVVKKTNDEVIQDIASRQIDLLEEKRRSTTLNIRDQQQLSKK
;
A
#
# COMPACT_ATOMS: atom_id res chain seq x y z
N MET A 1 -2.85 20.60 -17.11
CA MET A 1 -2.14 19.68 -16.18
C MET A 1 -1.07 18.92 -16.94
N LYS A 2 0.20 18.91 -16.50
CA LYS A 2 1.29 18.25 -17.26
C LYS A 2 1.80 16.93 -16.64
N SER A 3 1.54 16.62 -15.36
CA SER A 3 1.99 15.34 -14.78
C SER A 3 1.05 14.19 -15.10
N GLU A 4 1.53 13.25 -15.92
CA GLU A 4 0.84 11.99 -16.22
C GLU A 4 0.72 11.11 -14.96
N ALA A 5 1.75 11.06 -14.12
CA ALA A 5 1.76 10.28 -12.88
C ALA A 5 0.63 10.66 -11.92
N ILE A 6 0.31 11.96 -11.77
CA ILE A 6 -0.80 12.41 -10.91
C ILE A 6 -2.14 11.95 -11.48
N ARG A 7 -2.32 12.03 -12.81
CA ARG A 7 -3.54 11.52 -13.46
C ARG A 7 -3.67 10.02 -13.28
N CYS A 8 -2.58 9.26 -13.39
CA CYS A 8 -2.57 7.83 -13.12
C CYS A 8 -2.94 7.52 -11.67
N ALA A 9 -2.46 8.29 -10.70
CA ALA A 9 -2.80 8.12 -9.28
C ALA A 9 -4.29 8.34 -9.02
N ILE A 10 -4.86 9.44 -9.54
CA ILE A 10 -6.30 9.73 -9.44
C ILE A 10 -7.11 8.63 -10.12
N LYS A 11 -6.69 8.21 -11.33
CA LYS A 11 -7.39 7.16 -12.09
C LYS A 11 -7.36 5.82 -11.35
N LEU A 12 -6.22 5.41 -10.81
CA LEU A 12 -6.10 4.16 -10.04
C LEU A 12 -6.99 4.19 -8.79
N ASN A 13 -7.08 5.33 -8.11
CA ASN A 13 -7.98 5.46 -6.96
C ASN A 13 -9.46 5.28 -7.33
N ASN A 14 -9.86 5.77 -8.50
CA ASN A 14 -11.25 5.68 -8.97
C ASN A 14 -11.56 4.31 -9.58
N GLU A 15 -10.55 3.66 -10.17
CA GLU A 15 -10.65 2.36 -10.86
C GLU A 15 -9.56 1.40 -10.32
N PRO A 16 -9.76 0.76 -9.15
CA PRO A 16 -8.75 -0.12 -8.53
C PRO A 16 -8.33 -1.31 -9.40
N ALA A 17 -9.21 -1.79 -10.29
CA ALA A 17 -8.91 -2.85 -11.25
C ALA A 17 -7.69 -2.52 -12.14
N LEU A 18 -7.36 -1.24 -12.33
CA LEU A 18 -6.17 -0.82 -13.08
C LEU A 18 -4.86 -1.10 -12.37
N LEU A 19 -4.88 -1.57 -11.11
CA LEU A 19 -3.68 -1.94 -10.38
C LEU A 19 -2.88 -3.02 -11.11
N VAL A 20 -3.55 -3.98 -11.77
CA VAL A 20 -2.89 -5.00 -12.59
C VAL A 20 -2.03 -4.35 -13.68
N ARG A 21 -2.52 -3.26 -14.26
CA ARG A 21 -1.86 -2.55 -15.36
C ARG A 21 -0.80 -1.55 -14.88
N PHE A 22 -1.00 -0.89 -13.74
CA PHE A 22 -0.04 0.11 -13.22
C PHE A 22 1.04 -0.54 -12.34
N GLY A 23 0.69 -1.57 -11.60
CA GLY A 23 1.59 -2.33 -10.72
C GLY A 23 2.43 -3.40 -11.42
N ASP A 24 2.31 -3.54 -12.74
CA ASP A 24 3.19 -4.42 -13.55
C ASP A 24 4.65 -3.91 -13.49
N PRO A 25 5.59 -4.71 -12.94
CA PRO A 25 7.00 -4.34 -12.83
C PRO A 25 7.67 -4.05 -14.19
N GLN A 26 7.22 -4.72 -15.26
CA GLN A 26 7.82 -4.61 -16.61
C GLN A 26 7.37 -3.36 -17.36
N ARG A 27 6.25 -2.77 -16.96
CA ARG A 27 5.71 -1.60 -17.63
C ARG A 27 6.51 -0.35 -17.29
N LYS A 28 6.74 0.54 -18.25
CA LYS A 28 7.36 1.86 -17.97
C LYS A 28 6.51 2.67 -16.99
N LEU A 29 7.17 3.35 -16.05
CA LEU A 29 6.52 4.29 -15.15
C LEU A 29 5.98 5.50 -15.95
N PRO A 30 4.84 6.08 -15.56
CA PRO A 30 4.31 7.27 -16.22
C PRO A 30 5.24 8.46 -16.03
N ARG A 31 5.17 9.44 -16.94
CA ARG A 31 5.97 10.67 -16.82
C ARG A 31 5.53 11.50 -15.61
N GLY A 32 6.47 12.21 -15.00
CA GLY A 32 6.16 13.14 -13.91
C GLY A 32 6.16 12.54 -12.50
N ILE A 33 6.80 11.37 -12.30
CA ILE A 33 7.00 10.79 -10.95
C ILE A 33 7.73 11.78 -10.02
N THR A 34 8.75 12.49 -10.50
CA THR A 34 9.44 13.51 -9.70
C THR A 34 8.50 14.60 -9.20
N GLU A 35 7.58 15.06 -10.06
CA GLU A 35 6.58 16.07 -9.70
C GLU A 35 5.60 15.50 -8.65
N LEU A 36 5.13 14.27 -8.84
CA LEU A 36 4.28 13.56 -7.88
C LEU A 36 4.98 13.48 -6.51
N LEU A 37 6.24 13.04 -6.46
CA LEU A 37 7.03 12.92 -5.23
C LEU A 37 7.25 14.28 -4.55
N ARG A 38 7.53 15.34 -5.31
CA ARG A 38 7.66 16.70 -4.77
C ARG A 38 6.36 17.18 -4.13
N ILE A 39 5.23 16.97 -4.80
CA ILE A 39 3.91 17.38 -4.30
C ILE A 39 3.56 16.64 -3.01
N VAL A 40 3.70 15.31 -2.97
CA VAL A 40 3.35 14.56 -1.75
C VAL A 40 4.29 14.88 -0.58
N SER A 41 5.54 15.29 -0.86
CA SER A 41 6.53 15.64 0.16
C SER A 41 6.37 17.05 0.75
N SER A 42 5.49 17.90 0.19
CA SER A 42 5.32 19.30 0.59
C SER A 42 3.85 19.66 0.79
N ASP A 43 3.49 20.02 2.02
CA ASP A 43 2.12 20.40 2.40
C ASP A 43 1.59 21.58 1.57
N ALA A 44 2.43 22.58 1.31
CA ALA A 44 2.06 23.75 0.52
C ALA A 44 1.76 23.38 -0.94
N ALA A 45 2.65 22.61 -1.59
CA ALA A 45 2.45 22.14 -2.96
C ALA A 45 1.21 21.23 -3.04
N LEU A 46 1.03 20.35 -2.06
CA LEU A 46 -0.11 19.45 -1.97
C LEU A 46 -1.44 20.21 -1.90
N LYS A 47 -1.55 21.20 -0.99
CA LYS A 47 -2.75 22.06 -0.88
C LYS A 47 -3.04 22.84 -2.17
N GLN A 48 -2.00 23.36 -2.82
CA GLN A 48 -2.16 24.09 -4.08
C GLN A 48 -2.69 23.20 -5.20
N ILE A 49 -2.10 22.01 -5.36
CA ILE A 49 -2.48 21.08 -6.43
C ILE A 49 -3.81 20.39 -6.14
N SER A 50 -4.12 20.09 -4.88
CA SER A 50 -5.40 19.50 -4.50
C SER A 50 -6.58 20.41 -4.86
N LYS A 51 -6.45 21.72 -4.57
CA LYS A 51 -7.42 22.76 -5.00
C LYS A 51 -7.62 22.77 -6.51
N LYS A 52 -6.53 22.70 -7.30
CA LYS A 52 -6.63 22.65 -8.78
C LYS A 52 -7.34 21.41 -9.31
N ASN A 53 -7.39 20.32 -8.54
CA ASN A 53 -8.06 19.08 -8.91
C ASN A 53 -9.46 18.95 -8.28
N ASN A 54 -9.92 19.94 -7.52
CA ASN A 54 -11.18 19.87 -6.75
C ASN A 54 -11.24 18.64 -5.82
N ILE A 55 -10.10 18.26 -5.22
CA ILE A 55 -10.00 17.18 -4.24
C ILE A 55 -9.53 17.78 -2.92
N ASP A 56 -10.15 17.37 -1.81
CA ASP A 56 -9.67 17.70 -0.46
C ASP A 56 -8.19 17.31 -0.29
N ALA A 57 -7.42 18.13 0.43
CA ALA A 57 -5.98 17.93 0.58
C ALA A 57 -5.64 16.61 1.27
N ILE A 58 -6.37 16.22 2.33
CA ILE A 58 -6.13 14.98 3.06
C ILE A 58 -6.42 13.78 2.15
N ARG A 59 -7.57 13.83 1.45
CA ARG A 59 -7.93 12.80 0.47
C ARG A 59 -6.90 12.71 -0.67
N PHE A 60 -6.45 13.85 -1.19
CA PHE A 60 -5.47 13.91 -2.27
C PHE A 60 -4.12 13.31 -1.85
N ARG A 61 -3.66 13.61 -0.63
CA ARG A 61 -2.47 12.96 -0.04
C ARG A 61 -2.63 11.44 -0.02
N LYS A 62 -3.76 10.93 0.47
CA LYS A 62 -4.03 9.48 0.53
C LYS A 62 -3.97 8.83 -0.86
N ILE A 63 -4.55 9.47 -1.87
CA ILE A 63 -4.51 9.00 -3.27
C ILE A 63 -3.05 8.86 -3.76
N LEU A 64 -2.22 9.88 -3.54
CA LEU A 64 -0.83 9.86 -3.99
C LEU A 64 0.01 8.84 -3.21
N LEU A 65 -0.20 8.72 -1.90
CA LEU A 65 0.48 7.73 -1.07
C LEU A 65 0.14 6.30 -1.49
N ASN A 66 -1.14 5.99 -1.68
CA ASN A 66 -1.59 4.67 -2.14
C ASN A 66 -0.97 4.34 -3.49
N TYR A 67 -0.92 5.28 -4.43
CA TYR A 67 -0.26 5.07 -5.72
C TYR A 67 1.23 4.71 -5.54
N ILE A 68 1.96 5.41 -4.67
CA ILE A 68 3.37 5.12 -4.42
C ILE A 68 3.54 3.72 -3.81
N GLN A 69 2.72 3.37 -2.82
CA GLN A 69 2.77 2.06 -2.16
C GLN A 69 2.51 0.92 -3.15
N GLU A 70 1.39 1.00 -3.87
CA GLU A 70 0.91 -0.06 -4.75
C GLU A 70 1.71 -0.20 -6.06
N VAL A 71 2.26 0.91 -6.57
CA VAL A 71 2.94 0.92 -7.88
C VAL A 71 4.45 0.92 -7.76
N LEU A 72 5.03 1.63 -6.79
CA LEU A 72 6.49 1.73 -6.63
C LEU A 72 7.03 0.76 -5.58
N LEU A 73 6.34 0.60 -4.44
CA LEU A 73 6.88 -0.13 -3.29
C LEU A 73 6.45 -1.60 -3.20
N LYS A 74 5.82 -2.13 -4.26
CA LYS A 74 5.44 -3.54 -4.39
C LYS A 74 6.64 -4.49 -4.39
N ASP A 75 6.47 -5.69 -3.84
CA ASP A 75 7.57 -6.63 -3.51
C ASP A 75 8.44 -7.07 -4.68
N ASN A 76 7.86 -7.22 -5.87
CA ASN A 76 8.56 -7.71 -7.06
C ASN A 76 9.15 -6.58 -7.92
N ASN A 77 9.10 -5.33 -7.46
CA ASN A 77 9.65 -4.20 -8.20
C ASN A 77 11.18 -4.17 -8.11
N SER A 78 11.81 -3.83 -9.24
CA SER A 78 13.26 -3.59 -9.31
C SER A 78 13.68 -2.39 -8.45
N ASP A 79 14.95 -2.34 -8.04
CA ASP A 79 15.47 -1.25 -7.22
C ASP A 79 15.23 0.14 -7.85
N LEU A 80 15.34 0.25 -9.19
CA LEU A 80 15.10 1.49 -9.92
C LEU A 80 13.62 1.89 -9.86
N ARG A 81 12.72 0.93 -10.01
CA ARG A 81 11.27 1.16 -9.93
C ARG A 81 10.84 1.56 -8.52
N VAL A 82 11.43 0.97 -7.48
CA VAL A 82 11.21 1.36 -6.08
C VAL A 82 11.55 2.83 -5.85
N LEU A 83 12.62 3.35 -6.47
CA LEU A 83 12.96 4.78 -6.42
C LEU A 83 12.16 5.64 -7.41
N GLY A 84 11.28 5.07 -8.22
CA GLY A 84 10.52 5.80 -9.23
C GLY A 84 11.37 6.32 -10.38
N LEU A 85 12.36 5.53 -10.82
CA LEU A 85 13.37 5.92 -11.81
C LEU A 85 13.42 4.96 -12.98
N ASP A 86 13.91 5.47 -14.11
CA ASP A 86 14.32 4.67 -15.26
C ASP A 86 15.83 4.32 -15.19
N GLN A 87 16.29 3.52 -16.15
CA GLN A 87 17.69 3.10 -16.26
C GLN A 87 18.65 4.24 -16.62
N THR A 88 18.14 5.35 -17.17
CA THR A 88 18.93 6.51 -17.59
C THR A 88 19.13 7.53 -16.47
N ALA A 89 18.54 7.32 -15.30
CA ALA A 89 18.60 8.24 -14.17
C ALA A 89 20.03 8.47 -13.65
N ASP A 90 20.44 9.74 -13.66
CA ASP A 90 21.72 10.18 -13.10
C ASP A 90 21.77 10.07 -11.55
N ASN A 91 22.94 10.34 -10.98
CA ASN A 91 23.13 10.26 -9.52
C ASN A 91 22.35 11.34 -8.75
N SER A 92 22.22 12.54 -9.32
CA SER A 92 21.48 13.66 -8.73
C SER A 92 20.00 13.34 -8.56
N LEU A 93 19.37 12.82 -9.60
CA LEU A 93 17.97 12.42 -9.64
C LEU A 93 17.72 11.25 -8.68
N ARG A 94 18.65 10.29 -8.62
CA ARG A 94 18.61 9.19 -7.64
C ARG A 94 18.61 9.68 -6.20
N ARG A 95 19.53 10.59 -5.86
CA ARG A 95 19.60 11.18 -4.52
C ARG A 95 18.35 12.01 -4.20
N LEU A 96 17.84 12.75 -5.19
CA LEU A 96 16.62 13.54 -5.04
C LEU A 96 15.41 12.65 -4.72
N HIS A 97 15.15 11.62 -5.53
CA HIS A 97 14.02 10.72 -5.34
C HIS A 97 14.11 9.98 -4.01
N TYR A 98 15.30 9.49 -3.66
CA TYR A 98 15.55 8.88 -2.34
C TYR A 98 15.16 9.82 -1.20
N ARG A 99 15.62 11.07 -1.22
CA ARG A 99 15.30 12.07 -0.18
C ARG A 99 13.80 12.38 -0.12
N LEU A 100 13.15 12.52 -1.26
CA LEU A 100 11.70 12.76 -1.33
C LEU A 100 10.92 11.60 -0.73
N LEU A 101 11.23 10.37 -1.13
CA LEU A 101 10.59 9.16 -0.61
C LEU A 101 10.81 9.00 0.90
N MET A 102 12.02 9.26 1.40
CA MET A 102 12.31 9.23 2.84
C MET A 102 11.53 10.28 3.63
N ASN A 103 11.36 11.48 3.08
CA ASN A 103 10.53 12.51 3.70
C ASN A 103 9.03 12.12 3.70
N VAL A 104 8.58 11.40 2.67
CA VAL A 104 7.18 10.96 2.55
C VAL A 104 6.87 9.83 3.53
N PHE A 105 7.76 8.84 3.67
CA PHE A 105 7.55 7.65 4.51
C PHE A 105 8.23 7.72 5.87
N HIS A 106 8.61 8.92 6.34
CA HIS A 106 9.25 9.08 7.63
C HIS A 106 8.33 8.55 8.76
N PRO A 107 8.83 7.73 9.69
CA PRO A 107 8.00 7.12 10.73
C PRO A 107 7.24 8.15 11.57
N ASP A 108 7.84 9.30 11.85
CA ASP A 108 7.22 10.40 12.62
C ASP A 108 5.93 10.96 12.01
N LYS A 109 5.64 10.68 10.73
CA LYS A 109 4.45 11.18 10.03
C LYS A 109 3.27 10.21 10.05
N PHE A 110 3.44 9.03 10.64
CA PHE A 110 2.41 8.00 10.69
C PHE A 110 2.16 7.58 12.12
N ASP A 111 0.89 7.49 12.46
CA ASP A 111 0.46 6.92 13.73
C ASP A 111 0.75 5.41 13.75
N SER A 112 0.97 4.87 14.95
CA SER A 112 1.36 3.47 15.20
C SER A 112 0.39 2.41 14.68
N THR A 113 -0.79 2.80 14.20
CA THR A 113 -1.88 1.94 13.70
C THR A 113 -1.90 1.74 12.18
N SER A 114 -1.12 2.48 11.40
CA SER A 114 -1.01 2.30 9.94
C SER A 114 0.15 1.35 9.58
N ALA A 115 0.03 0.60 8.48
CA ALA A 115 1.04 -0.35 8.00
C ALA A 115 2.47 0.19 8.18
N PRO A 116 3.41 -0.58 8.77
CA PRO A 116 4.58 -0.03 9.43
C PRO A 116 5.41 0.80 8.44
N PRO A 117 5.51 2.13 8.62
CA PRO A 117 6.35 3.02 7.80
C PRO A 117 7.80 2.53 7.71
N HIS A 118 8.22 1.76 8.72
CA HIS A 118 9.51 1.09 8.78
C HIS A 118 9.75 0.14 7.61
N TYR A 119 8.73 -0.63 7.17
CA TYR A 119 8.88 -1.55 6.03
C TYR A 119 9.25 -0.78 4.75
N TYR A 120 8.52 0.29 4.44
CA TYR A 120 8.74 1.09 3.25
C TYR A 120 10.09 1.82 3.30
N THR A 121 10.46 2.40 4.43
CA THR A 121 11.77 3.09 4.58
C THR A 121 12.94 2.12 4.46
N GLN A 122 12.85 0.91 5.03
CA GLN A 122 13.85 -0.13 4.83
C GLN A 122 13.98 -0.52 3.36
N ARG A 123 12.85 -0.72 2.67
CA ARG A 123 12.82 -1.05 1.24
C ARG A 123 13.47 0.02 0.38
N ILE A 124 13.10 1.29 0.58
CA ILE A 124 13.69 2.44 -0.14
C ILE A 124 15.20 2.53 0.12
N SER A 125 15.63 2.36 1.38
CA SER A 125 17.06 2.34 1.76
C SER A 125 17.82 1.23 1.06
N LYS A 126 17.27 0.01 1.07
CA LYS A 126 17.88 -1.17 0.44
C LYS A 126 18.05 -0.95 -1.06
N SER A 127 17.01 -0.49 -1.75
CA SER A 127 17.08 -0.23 -3.19
C SER A 127 18.09 0.87 -3.55
N TYR A 128 18.15 1.96 -2.78
CA TYR A 128 19.14 3.01 -3.01
C TYR A 128 20.59 2.50 -2.84
N LYS A 129 20.85 1.71 -1.78
CA LYS A 129 22.16 1.08 -1.56
C LYS A 129 22.52 0.11 -2.68
N ASN A 130 21.58 -0.75 -3.10
CA ASN A 130 21.79 -1.71 -4.18
C ASN A 130 22.18 -1.03 -5.50
N ILE A 131 21.49 0.06 -5.88
CA ILE A 131 21.83 0.80 -7.10
C ILE A 131 23.22 1.42 -7.00
N LYS A 132 23.56 2.02 -5.85
CA LYS A 132 24.89 2.61 -5.63
C LYS A 132 25.98 1.55 -5.74
N ASN A 133 25.79 0.38 -5.12
CA ASN A 133 26.77 -0.71 -5.15
C ASN A 133 26.94 -1.29 -6.57
N LYS A 134 25.84 -1.52 -7.30
CA LYS A 134 25.88 -1.97 -8.71
C LYS A 134 26.71 -1.04 -9.59
N GLN A 135 26.65 0.27 -9.35
CA GLN A 135 27.45 1.24 -10.10
C GLN A 135 28.93 1.23 -9.75
N VAL A 136 29.27 1.02 -8.49
CA VAL A 136 30.67 0.87 -8.06
C VAL A 136 31.26 -0.38 -8.72
N ILE A 137 30.55 -1.51 -8.66
CA ILE A 137 30.98 -2.77 -9.28
C ILE A 137 31.19 -2.59 -10.78
N HIS A 138 30.23 -1.99 -11.50
CA HIS A 138 30.36 -1.77 -12.94
C HIS A 138 31.57 -0.87 -13.29
N LYS A 139 31.85 0.17 -12.48
CA LYS A 139 33.03 1.03 -12.67
C LYS A 139 34.34 0.27 -12.44
N VAL A 140 34.43 -0.52 -11.36
CA VAL A 140 35.62 -1.32 -11.04
C VAL A 140 35.88 -2.37 -12.12
N VAL A 141 34.83 -3.10 -12.55
CA VAL A 141 34.94 -4.11 -13.62
C VAL A 141 35.31 -3.48 -14.96
N LYS A 142 34.77 -2.29 -15.29
CA LYS A 142 35.16 -1.58 -16.52
C LYS A 142 36.62 -1.11 -16.47
N ALA A 143 37.08 -0.64 -15.32
CA ALA A 143 38.48 -0.23 -15.11
C ALA A 143 39.44 -1.43 -15.18
N SER A 144 39.08 -2.58 -14.59
CA SER A 144 39.91 -3.79 -14.65
C SER A 144 39.98 -4.39 -16.05
N LYS A 145 38.88 -4.37 -16.81
CA LYS A 145 38.88 -4.81 -18.23
C LYS A 145 39.75 -3.92 -19.13
N PHE A 146 39.82 -2.62 -18.85
CA PHE A 146 40.74 -1.70 -19.54
C PHE A 146 42.20 -1.91 -19.13
N SER A 147 42.46 -2.39 -17.91
CA SER A 147 43.81 -2.67 -17.41
C SER A 147 44.36 -4.03 -17.83
N MET A 148 43.52 -4.97 -18.30
CA MET A 148 43.94 -6.32 -18.70
C MET A 148 44.44 -6.43 -20.16
N THR A 149 44.56 -5.33 -20.91
CA THR A 149 45.05 -5.39 -22.31
C THR A 149 46.56 -5.24 -22.47
N LYS A 150 47.34 -5.03 -21.39
CA LYS A 150 48.82 -5.08 -21.40
C LYS A 150 49.37 -5.33 -20.00
N VAL A 151 49.28 -6.55 -19.48
CA VAL A 151 50.17 -6.97 -18.38
C VAL A 151 50.56 -8.43 -18.60
N ASN A 152 51.85 -8.62 -18.86
CA ASN A 152 52.51 -9.92 -18.92
C ASN A 152 52.36 -10.61 -17.56
N ILE A 153 51.75 -11.79 -17.55
CA ILE A 153 51.46 -12.57 -16.34
C ILE A 153 52.72 -13.37 -16.01
N ASP A 154 53.73 -12.68 -15.51
CA ASP A 154 54.78 -13.30 -14.73
C ASP A 154 55.03 -12.38 -13.55
N HIS A 155 54.99 -12.93 -12.34
CA HIS A 155 55.39 -12.26 -11.11
C HIS A 155 54.34 -11.39 -10.38
N TYR A 156 53.30 -11.99 -9.79
CA TYR A 156 52.70 -11.45 -8.54
C TYR A 156 51.99 -12.52 -7.71
N GLN A 157 52.74 -13.52 -7.25
CA GLN A 157 52.49 -14.11 -5.94
C GLN A 157 53.09 -13.17 -4.88
N LYS A 158 52.40 -13.03 -3.73
CA LYS A 158 52.82 -12.30 -2.52
C LYS A 158 52.24 -10.88 -2.35
N ASN A 159 50.91 -10.78 -2.32
CA ASN A 159 50.28 -10.04 -1.21
C ASN A 159 48.89 -10.59 -0.89
N LYS A 160 48.81 -11.34 0.21
CA LYS A 160 47.62 -12.03 0.70
C LYS A 160 46.73 -11.02 1.44
N ILE A 161 46.12 -10.08 0.71
CA ILE A 161 44.97 -9.36 1.23
C ILE A 161 43.82 -10.36 1.24
N ASN A 162 43.39 -10.74 2.44
CA ASN A 162 42.34 -11.72 2.65
C ASN A 162 40.98 -11.11 2.26
N ILE A 163 40.66 -11.11 0.96
CA ILE A 163 39.39 -10.62 0.37
C ILE A 163 38.24 -11.62 0.63
N ASN A 164 38.52 -12.78 1.27
CA ASN A 164 37.55 -13.84 1.52
C ASN A 164 36.54 -13.55 2.65
N ARG A 165 36.13 -12.28 2.86
CA ARG A 165 35.10 -11.95 3.87
C ARG A 165 33.95 -11.05 3.38
N CYS A 166 33.85 -10.71 2.09
CA CYS A 166 32.72 -9.93 1.56
C CYS A 166 31.87 -10.62 0.49
N LEU A 167 32.07 -11.92 0.25
CA LEU A 167 31.17 -12.74 -0.55
C LEU A 167 30.82 -13.99 0.25
N ARG A 168 29.96 -13.83 1.26
CA ARG A 168 29.03 -14.91 1.60
C ARG A 168 27.92 -14.82 0.56
N GLU A 169 28.21 -15.39 -0.61
CA GLU A 169 27.19 -15.82 -1.55
C GLU A 169 26.31 -16.82 -0.79
N GLU A 170 25.24 -16.31 -0.20
CA GLU A 170 24.04 -17.11 -0.05
C GLU A 170 23.55 -17.33 -1.48
N ASN A 171 24.05 -18.41 -2.07
CA ASN A 171 23.48 -19.04 -3.24
C ASN A 171 22.03 -19.37 -2.92
N ASN A 172 21.16 -18.37 -3.06
CA ASN A 172 19.83 -18.61 -3.59
C ASN A 172 20.03 -18.80 -5.10
N ASP A 173 20.63 -19.94 -5.44
CA ASP A 173 20.08 -20.75 -6.51
C ASP A 173 18.60 -20.82 -6.17
N VAL A 174 17.81 -19.97 -6.82
CA VAL A 174 16.39 -20.23 -7.07
C VAL A 174 16.40 -21.44 -7.98
N PHE A 175 16.71 -22.57 -7.35
CA PHE A 175 16.48 -23.88 -7.86
C PHE A 175 15.00 -23.87 -8.17
N VAL A 176 14.70 -23.83 -9.46
CA VAL A 176 13.39 -24.16 -10.01
C VAL A 176 13.18 -25.63 -9.66
N LYS A 177 12.92 -25.92 -8.39
CA LYS A 177 12.38 -27.19 -7.95
C LYS A 177 10.94 -27.12 -8.42
N ASN A 178 10.69 -27.82 -9.52
CA ASN A 178 9.37 -28.20 -9.98
C ASN A 178 8.50 -28.59 -8.77
N ASN A 179 7.68 -27.65 -8.29
CA ASN A 179 6.59 -27.93 -7.37
C ASN A 179 5.42 -28.52 -8.17
N TRP A 180 5.64 -29.72 -8.70
CA TRP A 180 4.60 -30.63 -9.17
C TRP A 180 3.91 -31.35 -7.99
N MET A 181 4.08 -30.84 -6.76
CA MET A 181 3.55 -31.43 -5.53
C MET A 181 2.68 -30.45 -4.71
N LEU A 182 2.27 -29.32 -5.29
CA LEU A 182 1.22 -28.47 -4.73
C LEU A 182 -0.18 -28.54 -5.40
N PRO A 183 -0.40 -29.09 -6.62
CA PRO A 183 -1.77 -29.16 -7.14
C PRO A 183 -2.61 -30.27 -6.47
N ALA A 184 -1.98 -31.30 -5.90
CA ALA A 184 -2.70 -32.42 -5.28
C ALA A 184 -3.50 -32.03 -4.01
N PHE A 185 -2.97 -31.12 -3.18
CA PHE A 185 -3.68 -30.67 -1.97
C PHE A 185 -4.87 -29.75 -2.28
N SER A 186 -4.80 -28.97 -3.37
CA SER A 186 -5.91 -28.10 -3.78
C SER A 186 -7.11 -28.88 -4.34
N LEU A 187 -6.87 -29.96 -5.08
CA LEU A 187 -7.93 -30.83 -5.58
C LEU A 187 -8.65 -31.57 -4.45
N PHE A 188 -7.93 -32.05 -3.43
CA PHE A 188 -8.54 -32.76 -2.30
C PHE A 188 -9.47 -31.87 -1.45
N LEU A 189 -9.10 -30.59 -1.24
CA LEU A 189 -9.95 -29.63 -0.54
C LEU A 189 -11.20 -29.26 -1.34
N ILE A 190 -11.09 -29.11 -2.66
CA ILE A 190 -12.24 -28.83 -3.52
C ILE A 190 -13.20 -30.03 -3.57
N THR A 191 -12.68 -31.26 -3.67
CA THR A 191 -13.54 -32.47 -3.65
C THR A 191 -14.20 -32.68 -2.30
N ALA A 192 -13.51 -32.41 -1.18
CA ALA A 192 -14.11 -32.48 0.15
C ALA A 192 -15.24 -31.46 0.34
N PHE A 193 -15.09 -30.25 -0.23
CA PHE A 193 -16.14 -29.23 -0.20
C PHE A 193 -17.37 -29.63 -1.03
N ILE A 194 -17.16 -30.25 -2.20
CA ILE A 194 -18.27 -30.74 -3.05
C ILE A 194 -18.98 -31.94 -2.40
N MET A 195 -18.24 -32.86 -1.76
CA MET A 195 -18.82 -33.99 -1.02
C MET A 195 -19.64 -33.50 0.18
N LEU A 196 -19.17 -32.50 0.91
CA LEU A 196 -19.90 -31.89 2.02
C LEU A 196 -21.18 -31.17 1.54
N PHE A 197 -21.17 -30.62 0.33
CA PHE A 197 -22.34 -29.97 -0.29
C PHE A 197 -23.36 -30.98 -0.86
N MET A 198 -22.95 -32.22 -1.13
CA MET A 198 -23.83 -33.30 -1.63
C MET A 198 -24.41 -34.17 -0.51
N LEU A 199 -23.80 -34.18 0.68
CA LEU A 199 -24.31 -34.90 1.85
C LEU A 199 -25.26 -34.08 2.73
N THR A 200 -25.47 -32.79 2.43
CA THR A 200 -26.52 -32.01 3.07
C THR A 200 -27.86 -32.35 2.41
N PRO A 201 -28.81 -32.99 3.11
CA PRO A 201 -30.15 -33.16 2.59
C PRO A 201 -30.73 -31.78 2.32
N SER A 202 -31.03 -31.51 1.05
CA SER A 202 -31.73 -30.31 0.58
C SER A 202 -33.18 -30.38 1.05
N SER A 203 -33.38 -30.17 2.35
CA SER A 203 -34.68 -29.81 2.89
C SER A 203 -34.71 -28.30 2.97
N PRO A 204 -35.41 -27.60 2.06
CA PRO A 204 -35.63 -26.17 2.20
C PRO A 204 -36.57 -25.99 3.39
N GLN A 205 -36.01 -25.82 4.59
CA GLN A 205 -36.76 -25.16 5.63
C GLN A 205 -36.90 -23.72 5.16
N ILE A 206 -38.12 -23.39 4.71
CA ILE A 206 -38.56 -22.02 4.48
C ILE A 206 -38.45 -21.33 5.83
N VAL A 207 -37.28 -20.74 6.10
CA VAL A 207 -37.12 -19.77 7.17
C VAL A 207 -37.83 -18.53 6.68
N VAL A 208 -39.13 -18.47 6.97
CA VAL A 208 -39.87 -17.21 7.00
C VAL A 208 -39.05 -16.29 7.90
N LYS A 209 -38.46 -15.25 7.31
CA LYS A 209 -37.85 -14.13 8.04
C LYS A 209 -38.93 -13.46 8.90
N LYS A 210 -39.22 -14.03 10.06
CA LYS A 210 -39.78 -13.32 11.21
C LYS A 210 -38.60 -12.63 11.88
N THR A 211 -38.19 -11.46 11.40
CA THR A 211 -37.09 -10.73 12.05
C THR A 211 -37.07 -9.23 11.80
N ASN A 212 -38.12 -8.64 11.24
CA ASN A 212 -38.25 -7.18 11.14
C ASN A 212 -39.56 -6.67 11.78
N ASP A 213 -40.65 -7.43 11.73
CA ASP A 213 -41.95 -6.94 12.24
C ASP A 213 -42.02 -6.91 13.77
N GLU A 214 -41.43 -7.89 14.47
CA GLU A 214 -41.39 -7.90 15.95
C GLU A 214 -40.48 -6.79 16.52
N VAL A 215 -39.38 -6.45 15.84
CA VAL A 215 -38.49 -5.37 16.27
C VAL A 215 -39.11 -4.00 16.00
N ILE A 216 -39.80 -3.84 14.87
CA ILE A 216 -40.53 -2.60 14.56
C ILE A 216 -41.72 -2.43 15.52
N GLN A 217 -42.39 -3.53 15.90
CA GLN A 217 -43.51 -3.50 16.84
C GLN A 217 -43.05 -3.23 18.28
N ASP A 218 -41.92 -3.77 18.75
CA ASP A 218 -41.35 -3.43 20.06
C ASP A 218 -40.88 -1.96 20.13
N ILE A 219 -40.25 -1.45 19.05
CA ILE A 219 -39.84 -0.04 18.98
C ILE A 219 -41.06 0.90 18.94
N ALA A 220 -42.11 0.57 18.19
CA ALA A 220 -43.34 1.36 18.13
C ALA A 220 -44.08 1.37 19.48
N SER A 221 -44.15 0.23 20.17
CA SER A 221 -44.78 0.10 21.49
C SER A 221 -44.08 0.96 22.54
N ARG A 222 -42.73 0.92 22.58
CA ARG A 222 -41.95 1.75 23.52
C ARG A 222 -42.09 3.24 23.26
N GLN A 223 -42.27 3.66 22.00
CA GLN A 223 -42.50 5.08 21.70
C GLN A 223 -43.89 5.55 22.14
N ILE A 224 -44.91 4.69 22.08
CA ILE A 224 -46.26 5.02 22.53
C ILE A 224 -46.29 5.16 24.06
N ASP A 225 -45.65 4.24 24.80
CA ASP A 225 -45.59 4.31 26.27
C ASP A 225 -44.87 5.58 26.76
N LEU A 226 -43.76 5.95 26.11
CA LEU A 226 -43.03 7.19 26.43
C LEU A 226 -43.85 8.45 26.13
N LEU A 227 -44.70 8.44 25.11
CA LEU A 227 -45.59 9.56 24.79
C LEU A 227 -46.76 9.66 25.78
N GLU A 228 -47.28 8.53 26.26
CA GLU A 228 -48.30 8.53 27.31
C GLU A 228 -47.76 9.02 28.66
N GLU A 229 -46.56 8.59 29.04
CA GLU A 229 -45.90 9.06 30.27
C GLU A 229 -45.65 10.58 30.23
N LYS A 230 -45.23 11.10 29.06
CA LYS A 230 -45.06 12.54 28.84
C LYS A 230 -46.38 13.32 28.89
N ARG A 231 -47.49 12.74 28.40
CA ARG A 231 -48.82 13.35 28.54
C ARG A 231 -49.28 13.38 30.00
N ARG A 232 -49.10 12.28 30.75
CA ARG A 232 -49.51 12.19 32.17
C ARG A 232 -48.76 13.20 33.04
N SER A 233 -47.45 13.34 32.84
CA SER A 233 -46.62 14.33 33.54
C SER A 233 -47.00 15.77 33.17
N THR A 234 -47.39 16.03 31.93
CA THR A 234 -47.90 17.36 31.52
C THR A 234 -49.26 17.68 32.15
N THR A 235 -50.16 16.70 32.27
CA THR A 235 -51.49 16.91 32.88
C THR A 235 -51.45 17.10 34.39
N LEU A 236 -50.48 16.51 35.10
CA LEU A 236 -50.27 16.74 36.53
C LEU A 236 -49.81 18.18 36.80
N ASN A 237 -48.87 18.68 36.00
CA ASN A 237 -48.34 20.04 36.16
C ASN A 237 -49.42 21.13 35.93
N ILE A 238 -50.37 20.89 35.03
CA ILE A 238 -51.49 21.83 34.76
C ILE A 238 -52.50 21.85 35.92
N ARG A 239 -52.76 20.72 36.58
CA ARG A 239 -53.65 20.68 37.77
C ARG A 239 -53.03 21.39 38.96
N ASP A 240 -51.73 21.21 39.18
CA ASP A 240 -51.03 21.87 40.29
C ASP A 240 -50.99 23.40 40.09
N GLN A 241 -50.81 23.87 38.85
CA GLN A 241 -50.90 25.30 38.54
C GLN A 241 -52.32 25.89 38.70
N GLN A 242 -53.37 25.12 38.44
CA GLN A 242 -54.76 25.58 38.64
C GLN A 242 -55.17 25.65 40.12
N GLN A 243 -54.54 24.86 41.01
CA GLN A 243 -54.79 24.96 42.46
C GLN A 243 -54.07 26.15 43.12
N LEU A 244 -52.93 26.58 42.57
CA LEU A 244 -52.20 27.76 43.04
C LEU A 244 -52.86 29.10 42.64
N SER A 245 -53.73 29.11 41.63
CA SER A 245 -54.46 30.32 41.19
C SER A 245 -55.78 30.57 41.93
N LYS A 246 -56.19 29.69 42.85
CA LYS A 246 -57.46 29.77 43.61
C LYS A 246 -57.29 30.06 45.11
N LYS A 247 -56.08 30.46 45.53
CA LYS A 247 -55.82 31.05 46.85
C LYS A 247 -55.50 32.53 46.67
#